data_AF-A0A3R8C8G5-F1
#
_entry.id   AF-A0A3R8C8G5-F1
#
_cell.length_a   1.000
_cell.length_b   1.000
_cell.length_c   1.000
_cell.angle_alpha   90.00
_cell.angle_beta   90.00
_cell.angle_gamma   90.00
#
_symmetry.space_group_name_H-M   'P 1'
#
loop_
_entity.id
_entity.type
_entity.pdbx_description
1 polymer ?
#
loop_
_entity_poly.entity_id
_entity_poly.type
_entity_poly.pdbx_seq_one_letter_code
_entity_poly.pdbx_strand_id
1 'polypeptide(L)'
;MAFADDLSEASEIIRSASAVTIISHIDADGIASEAIMRVALEREEVQTHSVFLRQLEPLMMKWVPKDDTLKLFVDLGSGQQNLIEEHGLVQDEVIILDHHISQPSTIEFRQVNCLPYGITKLSAAGIAYLVAREMNRSNQDLAKLAVVGNIGDMMARENCGLVGLARGIALDGVESGNVIAIPHDLNCYGLSTRPVHLCLSYSDDPLIPGISNNP
;
A
#
# COMPACT_ATOMS: atom_id res chain seq x y z
N MET A 1 -4.86 -21.35 -4.13
CA MET A 1 -3.77 -20.65 -3.44
C MET A 1 -4.35 -19.98 -2.22
N ALA A 2 -3.55 -19.82 -1.17
CA ALA A 2 -3.84 -18.96 -0.05
C ALA A 2 -3.12 -17.61 -0.26
N PHE A 3 -3.63 -16.54 0.36
CA PHE A 3 -2.99 -15.22 0.31
C PHE A 3 -1.51 -15.25 0.74
N ALA A 4 -1.15 -16.16 1.65
CA ALA A 4 0.23 -16.37 2.09
C ALA A 4 1.13 -16.95 0.99
N ASP A 5 0.59 -17.75 0.08
CA ASP A 5 1.34 -18.31 -1.05
C ASP A 5 1.75 -17.19 -2.01
N ASP A 6 0.82 -16.28 -2.34
CA ASP A 6 1.08 -15.12 -3.20
C ASP A 6 2.12 -14.18 -2.57
N LEU A 7 2.04 -13.95 -1.25
CA LEU A 7 3.04 -13.18 -0.50
C LEU A 7 4.43 -13.82 -0.60
N SER A 8 4.52 -15.13 -0.40
CA SER A 8 5.78 -15.87 -0.45
C SER A 8 6.39 -15.81 -1.85
N GLU A 9 5.61 -16.12 -2.89
CA GLU A 9 6.08 -16.10 -4.29
C GLU A 9 6.55 -14.69 -4.69
N ALA A 10 5.74 -13.65 -4.41
CA ALA A 10 6.12 -12.29 -4.75
C ALA A 10 7.38 -11.85 -4.00
N SER A 11 7.53 -12.19 -2.72
CA SER A 11 8.73 -11.85 -1.94
C SER A 11 10.00 -12.49 -2.51
N GLU A 12 9.93 -13.73 -3.01
CA GLU A 12 11.05 -14.43 -3.64
C GLU A 12 11.44 -13.80 -4.98
N ILE A 13 10.47 -13.46 -5.82
CA ILE A 13 10.74 -12.83 -7.11
C ILE A 13 11.31 -11.42 -6.90
N ILE A 14 10.69 -10.61 -6.04
CA ILE A 14 11.10 -9.23 -5.79
C ILE A 14 12.51 -9.18 -5.20
N ARG A 15 12.82 -10.02 -4.19
CA ARG A 15 14.15 -10.03 -3.55
C ARG A 15 15.26 -10.54 -4.47
N SER A 16 14.91 -11.36 -5.47
CA SER A 16 15.88 -11.96 -6.40
C SER A 16 16.09 -11.14 -7.67
N ALA A 17 15.34 -10.05 -7.85
CA ALA A 17 15.47 -9.18 -9.01
C ALA A 17 16.80 -8.42 -9.00
N SER A 18 17.45 -8.30 -10.16
CA SER A 18 18.69 -7.52 -10.30
C SER A 18 18.46 -6.01 -10.07
N ALA A 19 17.29 -5.52 -10.50
CA ALA A 19 16.86 -4.14 -10.33
C ALA A 19 15.33 -4.06 -10.42
N VAL A 20 14.74 -3.08 -9.72
CA VAL A 20 13.29 -2.88 -9.63
C VAL A 20 12.93 -1.43 -9.94
N THR A 21 11.95 -1.24 -10.81
CA THR A 21 11.23 0.03 -10.93
C THR A 21 9.92 -0.08 -10.16
N ILE A 22 9.75 0.71 -9.11
CA ILE A 22 8.52 0.80 -8.33
C ILE A 22 7.64 1.87 -8.98
N ILE A 23 6.46 1.48 -9.46
CA ILE A 23 5.46 2.37 -10.06
C ILE A 23 4.32 2.53 -9.06
N SER A 24 4.18 3.70 -8.47
CA SER A 24 3.32 3.94 -7.32
C SER A 24 2.31 5.05 -7.54
N HIS A 25 1.16 4.94 -6.89
CA HIS A 25 0.20 6.03 -6.75
C HIS A 25 0.75 7.18 -5.87
N ILE A 26 0.15 8.39 -5.97
CA ILE A 26 0.64 9.63 -5.32
C ILE A 26 -0.09 9.99 -4.02
N ASP A 27 -1.03 9.19 -3.55
CA ASP A 27 -1.69 9.43 -2.27
C ASP A 27 -0.89 8.83 -1.10
N ALA A 28 -1.50 8.85 0.09
CA ALA A 28 -0.86 8.35 1.29
C ALA A 28 -0.59 6.83 1.23
N ASP A 29 -1.44 6.05 0.54
CA ASP A 29 -1.26 4.60 0.45
C ASP A 29 -0.16 4.23 -0.53
N GLY A 30 -0.19 4.81 -1.73
CA GLY A 30 0.88 4.65 -2.72
C GLY A 30 2.24 5.11 -2.18
N ILE A 31 2.34 6.33 -1.63
CA ILE A 31 3.62 6.83 -1.10
C ILE A 31 4.14 5.95 0.05
N ALA A 32 3.27 5.47 0.93
CA ALA A 32 3.68 4.55 1.99
C ALA A 32 4.14 3.20 1.41
N SER A 33 3.41 2.65 0.43
CA SER A 33 3.74 1.40 -0.27
C SER A 33 5.11 1.47 -0.94
N GLU A 34 5.37 2.54 -1.69
CA GLU A 34 6.66 2.78 -2.34
C GLU A 34 7.78 2.86 -1.31
N ALA A 35 7.61 3.64 -0.25
CA ALA A 35 8.63 3.79 0.78
C ALA A 35 8.95 2.46 1.49
N ILE A 36 7.93 1.63 1.75
CA ILE A 36 8.11 0.29 2.33
C ILE A 36 8.94 -0.59 1.40
N MET A 37 8.52 -0.70 0.13
CA MET A 37 9.20 -1.57 -0.84
C MET A 37 10.60 -1.08 -1.14
N ARG A 38 10.81 0.24 -1.24
CA ARG A 38 12.11 0.84 -1.46
C ARG A 38 13.09 0.52 -0.34
N VAL A 39 12.69 0.72 0.93
CA VAL A 39 13.56 0.40 2.06
C VAL A 39 13.83 -1.11 2.13
N ALA A 40 12.83 -1.95 1.86
CA ALA A 40 13.00 -3.39 1.85
C ALA A 40 14.00 -3.85 0.76
N LEU A 41 13.89 -3.30 -0.45
CA LEU A 41 14.79 -3.61 -1.56
C LEU A 41 16.21 -3.05 -1.35
N GLU A 42 16.35 -1.84 -0.80
CA GLU A 42 17.65 -1.25 -0.46
C GLU A 42 18.38 -2.10 0.60
N ARG A 43 17.65 -2.72 1.55
CA ARG A 43 18.21 -3.67 2.53
C ARG A 43 18.72 -4.97 1.92
N GLU A 44 18.12 -5.39 0.82
CA GLU A 44 18.54 -6.55 0.03
C GLU A 44 19.58 -6.17 -1.06
N GLU A 45 20.09 -4.93 -1.03
CA GLU A 45 21.07 -4.38 -1.99
C GLU A 45 20.58 -4.40 -3.45
N VAL A 46 19.26 -4.41 -3.67
CA VAL A 46 18.65 -4.36 -5.00
C VAL A 46 18.59 -2.92 -5.50
N GLN A 47 18.99 -2.68 -6.75
CA GLN A 47 18.91 -1.34 -7.34
C GLN A 47 17.44 -0.95 -7.58
N THR A 48 17.04 0.20 -7.04
CA THR A 48 15.64 0.66 -7.12
C THR A 48 15.48 2.03 -7.76
N HIS A 49 14.51 2.16 -8.65
CA HIS A 49 14.01 3.42 -9.18
C HIS A 49 12.52 3.57 -8.87
N SER A 50 12.04 4.79 -8.68
CA SER A 50 10.65 5.06 -8.31
C SER A 50 9.99 5.98 -9.34
N VAL A 51 8.80 5.61 -9.79
CA VAL A 51 7.95 6.40 -10.69
C VAL A 51 6.61 6.60 -10.01
N PHE A 52 6.24 7.86 -9.79
CA PHE A 52 4.97 8.22 -9.18
C PHE A 52 3.96 8.65 -10.24
N LEU A 53 2.79 8.01 -10.26
CA LEU A 53 1.70 8.28 -11.18
C LEU A 53 0.44 8.66 -10.39
N ARG A 54 -0.30 9.64 -10.89
CA ARG A 54 -1.63 9.95 -10.32
C ARG A 54 -2.64 8.85 -10.62
N GLN A 55 -2.50 8.18 -11.76
CA GLN A 55 -3.34 7.07 -12.17
C GLN A 55 -2.62 6.32 -13.28
N LEU A 56 -2.87 5.02 -13.39
CA LEU A 56 -2.44 4.27 -14.57
C LEU A 56 -3.43 4.52 -15.71
N GLU A 57 -3.05 5.40 -16.63
CA GLU A 57 -3.83 5.79 -17.80
C GLU A 57 -2.94 5.83 -19.05
N PRO A 58 -3.49 5.75 -20.27
CA PRO A 58 -2.69 5.64 -21.50
C PRO A 58 -1.60 6.72 -21.65
N LEU A 59 -1.90 7.97 -21.26
CA LEU A 59 -0.94 9.07 -21.35
C LEU A 59 0.22 8.97 -20.32
N MET A 60 0.01 8.23 -19.23
CA MET A 60 0.99 8.02 -18.17
C MET A 60 1.90 6.83 -18.44
N MET A 61 1.49 5.87 -19.29
CA MET A 61 2.29 4.69 -19.63
C MET A 61 3.68 5.03 -20.19
N LYS A 62 3.84 6.20 -20.81
CA LYS A 62 5.16 6.68 -21.29
C LYS A 62 6.22 6.83 -20.18
N TRP A 63 5.80 6.94 -18.92
CA TRP A 63 6.69 7.02 -17.75
C TRP A 63 7.04 5.65 -17.18
N VAL A 64 6.34 4.59 -17.58
CA VAL A 64 6.67 3.21 -17.21
C VAL A 64 7.80 2.73 -18.14
N PRO A 65 9.01 2.47 -17.63
CA PRO A 65 10.12 2.07 -18.48
C PRO A 65 9.91 0.67 -19.06
N LYS A 66 10.53 0.43 -20.22
CA LYS A 66 10.62 -0.89 -20.88
C LYS A 66 12.06 -1.43 -20.87
N ASP A 67 12.80 -1.09 -19.81
CA ASP A 67 14.14 -1.61 -19.58
C ASP A 67 14.08 -2.99 -18.91
N ASP A 68 15.23 -3.55 -18.52
CA ASP A 68 15.32 -4.90 -17.95
C ASP A 68 14.99 -4.94 -16.44
N THR A 69 14.50 -3.84 -15.84
CA THR A 69 14.07 -3.84 -14.43
C THR A 69 12.79 -4.66 -14.27
N LEU A 70 12.56 -5.21 -13.07
CA LEU A 70 11.25 -5.72 -12.67
C LEU A 70 10.32 -4.53 -12.41
N LYS A 71 9.13 -4.51 -13.03
CA LYS A 71 8.13 -3.45 -12.87
C LYS A 71 7.22 -3.85 -11.71
N LEU A 72 7.43 -3.21 -10.57
CA LEU A 72 6.63 -3.42 -9.37
C LEU A 72 5.58 -2.31 -9.28
N PHE A 73 4.36 -2.63 -9.69
CA PHE A 73 3.21 -1.72 -9.54
C PHE A 73 2.68 -1.83 -8.12
N VAL A 74 2.55 -0.71 -7.42
CA VAL A 74 2.04 -0.64 -6.04
C VAL A 74 0.90 0.38 -5.95
N ASP A 75 -0.21 -0.01 -5.33
CA ASP A 75 -1.45 0.80 -5.21
C ASP A 75 -2.07 1.22 -6.57
N LEU A 76 -1.77 0.45 -7.61
CA LEU A 76 -2.37 0.55 -8.95
C LEU A 76 -2.01 -0.70 -9.75
N GLY A 77 -2.70 -0.90 -10.88
CA GLY A 77 -2.36 -1.94 -11.84
C GLY A 77 -3.34 -3.10 -11.89
N SER A 78 -3.93 -3.55 -10.77
CA SER A 78 -4.90 -4.67 -10.81
C SER A 78 -6.08 -4.35 -11.72
N GLY A 79 -6.57 -3.11 -11.66
CA GLY A 79 -7.68 -2.63 -12.47
C GLY A 79 -7.31 -2.16 -13.89
N GLN A 80 -6.02 -2.17 -14.26
CA GLN A 80 -5.51 -1.59 -15.51
C GLN A 80 -4.53 -2.53 -16.24
N GLN A 81 -4.68 -3.83 -16.06
CA GLN A 81 -3.81 -4.84 -16.65
C GLN A 81 -3.78 -4.79 -18.18
N ASN A 82 -4.87 -4.39 -18.83
CA ASN A 82 -4.90 -4.15 -20.28
C ASN A 82 -3.91 -3.08 -20.72
N LEU A 83 -3.70 -2.00 -19.94
CA LEU A 83 -2.72 -0.98 -20.25
C LEU A 83 -1.29 -1.50 -20.09
N ILE A 84 -1.05 -2.36 -19.09
CA ILE A 84 0.23 -3.02 -18.87
C ILE A 84 0.56 -3.92 -20.08
N GLU A 85 -0.43 -4.71 -20.53
CA GLU A 85 -0.33 -5.58 -21.71
C GLU A 85 -0.13 -4.77 -23.01
N GLU A 86 -0.91 -3.72 -23.25
CA GLU A 86 -0.79 -2.84 -24.42
C GLU A 86 0.55 -2.09 -24.44
N HIS A 87 1.13 -1.81 -23.26
CA HIS A 87 2.47 -1.26 -23.14
C HIS A 87 3.56 -2.28 -23.51
N GLY A 88 3.20 -3.54 -23.73
CA GLY A 88 4.10 -4.59 -24.19
C GLY A 88 4.96 -5.20 -23.08
N LEU A 89 4.54 -5.05 -21.82
CA LEU A 89 5.15 -5.77 -20.70
C LEU A 89 4.62 -7.20 -20.65
N VAL A 90 5.51 -8.15 -20.40
CA VAL A 90 5.14 -9.58 -20.31
C VAL A 90 5.03 -10.04 -18.86
N GLN A 91 4.42 -11.21 -18.65
CA GLN A 91 4.08 -11.75 -17.32
C GLN A 91 5.24 -11.76 -16.33
N ASP A 92 6.44 -12.16 -16.76
CA ASP A 92 7.61 -12.30 -15.88
C ASP A 92 8.32 -10.98 -15.56
N GLU A 93 7.92 -9.88 -16.22
CA GLU A 93 8.49 -8.55 -15.97
C GLU A 93 7.70 -7.74 -14.94
N VAL A 94 6.55 -8.24 -14.49
CA VAL A 94 5.57 -7.45 -13.74
C VAL A 94 5.15 -8.17 -12.46
N ILE A 95 5.13 -7.43 -11.36
CA ILE A 95 4.42 -7.79 -10.13
C ILE A 95 3.52 -6.63 -9.73
N ILE A 96 2.30 -6.94 -9.30
CA ILE A 96 1.31 -5.96 -8.83
C ILE A 96 1.04 -6.20 -7.34
N LEU A 97 1.25 -5.20 -6.49
CA LEU A 97 0.84 -5.18 -5.09
C LEU A 97 -0.31 -4.19 -4.94
N ASP A 98 -1.54 -4.69 -4.92
CA ASP A 98 -2.72 -3.84 -5.04
C ASP A 98 -3.89 -4.47 -4.29
N HIS A 99 -4.85 -3.64 -3.91
CA HIS A 99 -6.05 -4.01 -3.16
C HIS A 99 -7.33 -3.60 -3.91
N HIS A 100 -7.21 -3.00 -5.09
CA HIS A 100 -8.32 -2.67 -5.96
C HIS A 100 -8.90 -3.90 -6.67
N ILE A 101 -10.10 -3.75 -7.24
CA ILE A 101 -10.74 -4.81 -8.02
C ILE A 101 -9.93 -5.07 -9.30
N SER A 102 -9.47 -6.31 -9.48
CA SER A 102 -8.78 -6.73 -10.70
C SER A 102 -9.72 -6.71 -11.91
N GLN A 103 -9.20 -6.27 -13.06
CA GLN A 103 -9.88 -6.40 -14.35
C GLN A 103 -9.26 -7.52 -15.19
N PRO A 104 -10.05 -8.19 -16.05
CA PRO A 104 -9.51 -9.24 -16.94
C PRO A 104 -8.45 -8.69 -17.91
N SER A 105 -7.44 -9.51 -18.17
CA SER A 105 -6.37 -9.30 -19.16
C SER A 105 -6.12 -10.59 -19.93
N THR A 106 -5.46 -10.53 -21.09
CA THR A 106 -5.05 -11.74 -21.81
C THR A 106 -3.82 -12.36 -21.13
N ILE A 107 -2.96 -11.52 -20.56
CA ILE A 107 -1.79 -11.92 -19.77
C ILE A 107 -2.18 -11.97 -18.30
N GLU A 108 -2.00 -13.12 -17.67
CA GLU A 108 -2.16 -13.28 -16.22
C GLU A 108 -0.91 -12.73 -15.50
N PHE A 109 -0.89 -11.43 -15.22
CA PHE A 109 0.17 -10.81 -14.44
C PHE A 109 0.15 -11.33 -13.00
N ARG A 110 1.34 -11.57 -12.43
CA ARG A 110 1.45 -11.93 -11.02
C ARG A 110 1.01 -10.75 -10.16
N GLN A 111 0.13 -11.02 -9.21
CA GLN A 111 -0.38 -10.00 -8.30
C GLN A 111 -0.52 -10.56 -6.89
N VAL A 112 -0.19 -9.73 -5.90
CA VAL A 112 -0.60 -9.93 -4.51
C VAL A 112 -1.77 -9.01 -4.28
N ASN A 113 -2.97 -9.59 -4.25
CA ASN A 113 -4.21 -8.85 -4.01
C ASN A 113 -5.04 -9.55 -2.95
N CYS A 114 -5.54 -8.78 -1.98
CA CYS A 114 -6.21 -9.32 -0.80
C CYS A 114 -7.72 -9.58 -1.04
N LEU A 115 -8.34 -8.92 -2.03
CA LEU A 115 -9.78 -9.03 -2.30
C LEU A 115 -10.24 -10.44 -2.71
N PRO A 116 -9.51 -11.21 -3.56
CA PRO A 116 -9.88 -12.59 -3.89
C PRO A 116 -9.98 -13.51 -2.67
N TYR A 117 -9.33 -13.15 -1.57
CA TYR A 117 -9.32 -13.89 -0.31
C TYR A 117 -10.34 -13.37 0.72
N GLY A 118 -11.22 -12.43 0.32
CA GLY A 118 -12.23 -11.84 1.19
C GLY A 118 -11.67 -10.85 2.22
N ILE A 119 -10.41 -10.42 2.07
CA ILE A 119 -9.77 -9.45 2.95
C ILE A 119 -10.03 -8.06 2.36
N THR A 120 -10.96 -7.31 2.97
CA THR A 120 -11.42 -6.00 2.46
C THR A 120 -10.91 -4.80 3.26
N LYS A 121 -10.27 -5.05 4.41
CA LYS A 121 -9.73 -4.01 5.32
C LYS A 121 -8.21 -4.06 5.36
N LEU A 122 -7.62 -3.98 4.17
CA LEU A 122 -6.18 -3.94 3.97
C LEU A 122 -5.89 -3.10 2.72
N SER A 123 -5.07 -2.08 2.90
CA SER A 123 -4.58 -1.18 1.84
C SER A 123 -3.38 -1.78 1.08
N ALA A 124 -2.96 -1.16 -0.01
CA ALA A 124 -1.77 -1.56 -0.74
C ALA A 124 -0.50 -1.43 0.12
N ALA A 125 -0.40 -0.43 1.01
CA ALA A 125 0.74 -0.33 1.93
C ALA A 125 0.76 -1.47 2.95
N GLY A 126 -0.42 -1.96 3.34
CA GLY A 126 -0.55 -3.18 4.13
C GLY A 126 0.00 -4.39 3.40
N ILE A 127 -0.33 -4.56 2.12
CA ILE A 127 0.18 -5.65 1.28
C ILE A 127 1.69 -5.53 1.08
N ALA A 128 2.18 -4.34 0.72
CA ALA A 128 3.60 -4.03 0.55
C ALA A 128 4.41 -4.38 1.82
N TYR A 129 3.89 -4.05 3.00
CA TYR A 129 4.52 -4.42 4.25
C TYR A 129 4.57 -5.93 4.49
N LEU A 130 3.49 -6.65 4.20
CA LEU A 130 3.48 -8.11 4.35
C LEU A 130 4.50 -8.77 3.41
N VAL A 131 4.60 -8.29 2.17
CA VAL A 131 5.64 -8.74 1.22
C VAL A 131 7.04 -8.40 1.75
N ALA A 132 7.28 -7.16 2.17
CA ALA A 132 8.57 -6.73 2.71
C ALA A 132 8.99 -7.55 3.94
N ARG A 133 8.06 -7.85 4.86
CA ARG A 133 8.31 -8.66 6.05
C ARG A 133 8.62 -10.13 5.68
N GLU A 134 8.01 -10.64 4.61
CA GLU A 134 8.30 -11.98 4.06
C GLU A 134 9.67 -12.05 3.37
N MET A 135 10.09 -10.97 2.70
CA MET A 135 11.46 -10.85 2.17
C MET A 135 12.48 -10.94 3.32
N ASN A 136 12.26 -10.18 4.39
CA ASN A 136 13.16 -10.11 5.54
C ASN A 136 12.42 -9.66 6.80
N ARG A 137 12.53 -10.45 7.89
CA ARG A 137 11.87 -10.13 9.17
C ARG A 137 12.31 -8.81 9.78
N SER A 138 13.50 -8.31 9.45
CA SER A 138 13.96 -6.99 9.91
C SER A 138 13.08 -5.84 9.41
N ASN A 139 12.31 -6.03 8.34
CA ASN A 139 11.32 -5.08 7.83
C ASN A 139 10.10 -4.90 8.72
N GLN A 140 10.01 -5.59 9.87
CA GLN A 140 8.99 -5.34 10.88
C GLN A 140 8.98 -3.87 11.36
N ASP A 141 10.13 -3.20 11.35
CA ASP A 141 10.25 -1.79 11.69
C ASP A 141 9.61 -0.82 10.67
N LEU A 142 9.15 -1.32 9.52
CA LEU A 142 8.40 -0.56 8.52
C LEU A 142 6.89 -0.54 8.81
N ALA A 143 6.41 -1.25 9.83
CA ALA A 143 4.99 -1.34 10.18
C ALA A 143 4.31 0.03 10.34
N LYS A 144 5.03 1.04 10.88
CA LYS A 144 4.53 2.41 10.99
C LYS A 144 4.08 3.01 9.65
N LEU A 145 4.78 2.71 8.56
CA LEU A 145 4.45 3.23 7.23
C LEU A 145 3.19 2.56 6.70
N ALA A 146 3.04 1.26 6.91
CA ALA A 146 1.83 0.55 6.53
C ALA A 146 0.62 0.99 7.36
N VAL A 147 0.80 1.35 8.63
CA VAL A 147 -0.26 2.00 9.43
C VAL A 147 -0.67 3.32 8.79
N VAL A 148 0.30 4.16 8.37
CA VAL A 148 -0.01 5.42 7.67
C VAL A 148 -0.80 5.18 6.39
N GLY A 149 -0.40 4.23 5.54
CA GLY A 149 -1.12 3.91 4.30
C GLY A 149 -2.54 3.40 4.56
N ASN A 150 -2.71 2.44 5.49
CA ASN A 150 -4.04 1.93 5.85
C ASN A 150 -4.97 3.03 6.40
N ILE A 151 -4.45 3.97 7.20
CA ILE A 151 -5.25 5.10 7.69
C ILE A 151 -5.54 6.09 6.55
N GLY A 152 -4.54 6.38 5.71
CA GLY A 152 -4.66 7.26 4.56
C GLY A 152 -5.72 6.81 3.56
N ASP A 153 -5.81 5.50 3.35
CA ASP A 153 -6.81 4.85 2.49
C ASP A 153 -8.14 4.53 3.21
N MET A 154 -8.34 5.14 4.39
CA MET A 154 -9.58 5.03 5.17
C MET A 154 -9.96 3.59 5.59
N MET A 155 -9.01 2.65 5.67
CA MET A 155 -9.29 1.25 6.06
C MET A 155 -9.81 1.13 7.50
N ALA A 156 -9.52 2.12 8.36
CA ALA A 156 -10.02 2.19 9.73
C ALA A 156 -11.41 2.82 9.87
N ARG A 157 -11.96 3.43 8.81
CA ARG A 157 -13.13 4.32 8.87
C ARG A 157 -14.37 3.65 9.48
N GLU A 158 -14.76 2.49 8.95
CA GLU A 158 -16.00 1.80 9.38
C GLU A 158 -15.92 1.22 10.80
N ASN A 159 -14.71 0.88 11.25
CA ASN A 159 -14.50 0.22 12.55
C ASN A 159 -13.96 1.18 13.62
N CYS A 160 -13.77 2.46 13.29
CA CYS A 160 -13.06 3.44 14.13
C CYS A 160 -11.69 2.91 14.61
N GLY A 161 -10.99 2.18 13.76
CA GLY A 161 -9.74 1.52 14.08
C GLY A 161 -9.36 0.43 13.07
N LEU A 162 -8.09 0.06 13.04
CA LEU A 162 -7.59 -1.01 12.18
C LEU A 162 -8.05 -2.37 12.70
N VAL A 163 -8.47 -3.25 11.80
CA VAL A 163 -8.96 -4.61 12.08
C VAL A 163 -8.21 -5.65 11.23
N GLY A 164 -8.44 -6.94 11.49
CA GLY A 164 -7.87 -8.03 10.68
C GLY A 164 -6.35 -7.97 10.56
N LEU A 165 -5.84 -8.15 9.34
CA LEU A 165 -4.39 -8.10 9.06
C LEU A 165 -3.81 -6.71 9.34
N ALA A 166 -4.52 -5.63 9.00
CA ALA A 166 -4.04 -4.26 9.28
C ALA A 166 -3.86 -4.00 10.78
N ARG A 167 -4.71 -4.60 11.65
CA ARG A 167 -4.49 -4.58 13.10
C ARG A 167 -3.22 -5.34 13.51
N GLY A 168 -2.97 -6.49 12.88
CA GLY A 168 -1.73 -7.25 13.09
C GLY A 168 -0.49 -6.42 12.77
N ILE A 169 -0.51 -5.70 11.65
CA ILE A 169 0.56 -4.77 11.25
C ILE A 169 0.76 -3.67 12.30
N ALA A 170 -0.31 -3.08 12.82
CA ALA A 170 -0.19 -2.08 13.88
C ALA A 170 0.47 -2.64 15.15
N LEU A 171 0.18 -3.90 15.50
CA LEU A 171 0.81 -4.57 16.65
C LEU A 171 2.29 -4.85 16.40
N ASP A 172 2.69 -5.23 15.18
CA ASP A 172 4.10 -5.36 14.81
C ASP A 172 4.86 -4.04 15.02
N GLY A 173 4.22 -2.90 14.73
CA GLY A 173 4.79 -1.58 14.96
C GLY A 173 4.90 -1.21 16.44
N VAL A 174 3.95 -1.66 17.27
CA VAL A 174 4.04 -1.54 18.74
C VAL A 174 5.23 -2.35 19.26
N GLU A 175 5.39 -3.59 18.80
CA GLU A 175 6.52 -4.45 19.16
C GLU A 175 7.87 -3.86 18.73
N SER A 176 7.89 -3.21 17.55
CA SER A 176 9.06 -2.50 17.04
C SER A 176 9.30 -1.14 17.71
N GLY A 177 8.40 -0.70 18.61
CA GLY A 177 8.50 0.57 19.33
C GLY A 177 8.28 1.82 18.47
N ASN A 178 7.65 1.68 17.30
CA ASN A 178 7.46 2.76 16.33
C ASN A 178 5.99 3.14 16.08
N VAL A 179 5.05 2.42 16.69
CA VAL A 179 3.61 2.73 16.75
C VAL A 179 3.16 2.73 18.21
N ILE A 180 2.28 3.68 18.56
CA ILE A 180 1.61 3.70 19.86
C ILE A 180 0.13 3.37 19.61
N ALA A 181 -0.34 2.25 20.17
CA ALA A 181 -1.75 1.86 20.08
C ALA A 181 -2.55 2.47 21.23
N ILE A 182 -3.51 3.33 20.89
CA ILE A 182 -4.45 3.94 21.84
C ILE A 182 -5.82 3.27 21.65
N PRO A 183 -6.37 2.57 22.66
CA PRO A 183 -7.62 1.83 22.50
C PRO A 183 -8.85 2.72 22.29
N HIS A 184 -8.86 3.89 22.91
CA HIS A 184 -9.98 4.83 22.88
C HIS A 184 -9.44 6.24 22.76
N ASP A 185 -9.70 6.87 21.63
CA ASP A 185 -9.38 8.26 21.37
C ASP A 185 -10.40 8.86 20.39
N LEU A 186 -10.29 10.15 20.14
CA LEU A 186 -10.99 10.81 19.06
C LEU A 186 -10.46 10.31 17.72
N ASN A 187 -11.36 10.15 16.75
CA ASN A 187 -11.01 9.85 15.37
C ASN A 187 -11.26 11.10 14.51
N CYS A 188 -10.41 12.12 14.68
CA CYS A 188 -10.52 13.36 13.93
C CYS A 188 -9.15 13.83 13.44
N TYR A 189 -9.16 14.51 12.29
CA TYR A 189 -7.96 15.07 11.72
C TYR A 189 -7.41 16.22 12.57
N GLY A 190 -6.10 16.22 12.80
CA GLY A 190 -5.39 17.30 13.49
C GLY A 190 -5.18 17.10 14.99
N LEU A 191 -5.49 15.93 15.56
CA LEU A 191 -5.32 15.68 17.01
C LEU A 191 -3.94 16.05 17.56
N SER A 192 -2.87 15.83 16.78
CA SER A 192 -1.51 16.14 17.20
C SER A 192 -1.03 17.54 16.79
N THR A 193 -1.78 18.28 15.98
CA THR A 193 -1.30 19.50 15.31
C THR A 193 -2.25 20.70 15.38
N ARG A 194 -3.47 20.52 15.90
CA ARG A 194 -4.51 21.55 15.97
C ARG A 194 -5.14 21.60 17.36
N PRO A 195 -5.64 22.78 17.79
CA PRO A 195 -6.51 22.87 18.96
C PRO A 195 -7.76 21.99 18.81
N VAL A 196 -8.22 21.41 19.92
CA VAL A 196 -9.37 20.48 19.94
C VAL A 196 -10.62 21.06 19.25
N HIS A 197 -10.93 22.34 19.45
CA HIS A 197 -12.10 22.97 18.82
C HIS A 197 -12.03 22.92 17.28
N LEU A 198 -10.84 23.11 16.69
CA LEU A 198 -10.66 22.99 15.24
C LEU A 198 -10.75 21.53 14.77
N CYS A 199 -10.18 20.59 15.52
CA CYS A 199 -10.31 19.16 15.16
C CYS A 199 -11.78 18.73 15.09
N LEU A 200 -12.60 19.20 16.05
CA LEU A 200 -14.03 18.92 16.07
C LEU A 200 -14.80 19.69 14.99
N SER A 201 -14.47 20.97 14.75
CA SER A 201 -15.16 21.77 13.74
C SER A 201 -14.90 21.27 12.31
N TYR A 202 -13.76 20.62 12.06
CA TYR A 202 -13.43 20.00 10.78
C TYR A 202 -13.89 18.54 10.67
N SER A 203 -14.57 17.98 11.67
CA SER A 203 -15.14 16.64 11.59
C SER A 203 -16.22 16.60 10.51
N ASP A 204 -15.98 15.85 9.45
CA ASP A 204 -16.93 15.59 8.36
C ASP A 204 -17.46 14.16 8.36
N ASP A 205 -16.85 13.26 9.13
CA ASP A 205 -17.31 11.90 9.37
C ASP A 205 -17.04 11.39 10.80
N PRO A 206 -18.06 11.40 11.70
CA PRO A 206 -19.40 11.93 11.48
C PRO A 206 -19.42 13.48 11.53
N LEU A 207 -20.45 14.07 10.93
CA LEU A 207 -20.83 15.44 11.22
C LEU A 207 -21.31 15.55 12.68
N ILE A 208 -20.78 16.52 13.41
CA ILE A 208 -21.10 16.79 14.82
C ILE A 208 -22.13 17.94 14.86
N PRO A 209 -23.40 17.69 15.27
CA PRO A 209 -24.44 18.71 15.28
C PRO A 209 -24.06 19.93 16.12
N GLY A 210 -24.14 21.11 15.51
CA GLY A 210 -23.81 22.39 16.16
C GLY A 210 -22.32 22.70 16.27
N ILE A 211 -21.42 21.81 15.82
CA ILE A 211 -19.95 21.98 15.90
C ILE A 211 -19.30 21.93 14.52
N SER A 212 -19.61 20.93 13.69
CA SER A 212 -19.00 20.79 12.36
C SER A 212 -19.26 22.03 11.49
N ASN A 213 -18.24 22.48 10.76
CA ASN A 213 -18.22 23.69 9.95
C ASN A 213 -18.41 25.01 10.74
N ASN A 214 -18.15 25.01 12.06
CA ASN A 214 -18.22 26.19 12.92
C ASN A 214 -16.93 26.32 13.77
N PRO A 215 -15.82 26.83 13.18
CA PRO A 215 -14.50 26.89 13.80
C PRO A 215 -14.35 27.96 14.89
#